data_AF-A0A7S2KXI2-F1
#
_entry.id   AF-A0A7S2KXI2-F1
#
_cell.length_a   1.000
_cell.length_b   1.000
_cell.length_c   1.000
_cell.angle_alpha   90.00
_cell.angle_beta   90.00
_cell.angle_gamma   90.00
#
_symmetry.space_group_name_H-M   'P 1'
#
loop_
_entity.id
_entity.type
_entity.pdbx_description
1 polymer ?
#
loop_
_entity_poly.entity_id
_entity_poly.type
_entity_poly.pdbx_seq_one_letter_code
_entity_poly.pdbx_strand_id
1 'polypeptide(L)'
;LLDSGLPFEGVVFCDHGGEQQLLRRGRLEPVKLAHCTLPPERRFVFYDQVHTTGIDIRHPLNARAALTLGKDTTFRDYAQGAYRMRGVGRGQRLKVLLTPEVMARVRAEVPLSCVAGA
;
A
#
# COMPACT_ATOMS: atom_id res chain seq x y z
N LEU A 1 13.84 3.88 -4.13
CA LEU A 1 13.66 2.50 -4.64
C LEU A 1 14.71 2.09 -5.66
N LEU A 2 15.24 3.04 -6.45
CA LEU A 2 16.09 2.74 -7.60
C LEU A 2 17.57 2.50 -7.22
N ASP A 3 18.08 3.06 -6.12
CA ASP A 3 19.48 2.81 -5.67
C ASP A 3 19.60 1.80 -4.52
N SER A 4 18.54 1.61 -3.75
CA SER A 4 18.49 0.74 -2.56
C SER A 4 17.11 0.10 -2.47
N GLY A 5 16.73 -0.65 -3.51
CA GLY A 5 15.38 -1.20 -3.65
C GLY A 5 14.90 -1.92 -2.39
N LEU A 6 13.60 -1.93 -2.18
CA LEU A 6 13.00 -2.60 -1.02
C LEU A 6 13.51 -4.06 -0.94
N PRO A 7 13.73 -4.64 0.26
CA PRO A 7 14.36 -5.95 0.45
C PRO A 7 13.43 -7.13 0.10
N PHE A 8 12.64 -6.99 -0.97
CA PHE A 8 11.71 -8.00 -1.47
C PHE A 8 12.22 -8.64 -2.76
N GLU A 9 11.85 -9.89 -2.98
CA GLU A 9 12.21 -10.67 -4.17
C GLU A 9 11.30 -10.38 -5.37
N GLY A 10 10.12 -9.80 -5.15
CA GLY A 10 9.21 -9.42 -6.21
C GLY A 10 8.17 -8.39 -5.78
N VAL A 11 7.55 -7.75 -6.77
CA VAL A 11 6.47 -6.78 -6.58
C VAL A 11 5.19 -7.36 -7.18
N VAL A 12 4.13 -7.36 -6.39
CA VAL A 12 2.77 -7.67 -6.83
C VAL A 12 2.07 -6.36 -7.18
N PHE A 13 1.41 -6.33 -8.34
CA PHE A 13 0.61 -5.20 -8.80
C PHE A 13 -0.54 -5.71 -9.67
N CYS A 14 -1.49 -4.84 -10.02
CA CYS A 14 -2.54 -5.15 -10.98
C CYS A 14 -2.18 -4.56 -12.34
N ASP A 15 -2.36 -5.32 -13.40
CA ASP A 15 -2.23 -4.79 -14.75
C ASP A 15 -3.48 -3.98 -15.15
N HIS A 16 -3.45 -3.41 -16.36
CA HIS A 16 -4.54 -2.62 -16.93
C HIS A 16 -5.86 -3.41 -17.10
N GLY A 17 -5.80 -4.74 -17.12
CA GLY A 17 -6.96 -5.62 -17.17
C GLY A 17 -7.52 -5.98 -15.80
N GLY A 18 -6.88 -5.51 -14.71
CA GLY A 18 -7.24 -5.85 -13.33
C GLY A 18 -6.69 -7.19 -12.86
N GLU A 19 -5.85 -7.86 -13.65
CA GLU A 19 -5.27 -9.16 -13.28
C GLU A 19 -4.06 -8.95 -12.36
N GLN A 20 -3.93 -9.82 -11.37
CA GLN A 20 -2.84 -9.76 -10.40
C GLN A 20 -1.54 -10.32 -11.02
N GLN A 21 -0.52 -9.48 -11.06
CA GLN A 21 0.79 -9.79 -11.62
C GLN A 21 1.86 -9.76 -10.54
N LEU A 22 2.95 -10.51 -10.76
CA LEU A 22 4.17 -10.45 -9.98
C LEU A 22 5.36 -10.22 -10.90
N LEU A 23 6.09 -9.13 -10.68
CA LEU A 23 7.39 -8.88 -11.28
C LEU A 23 8.49 -9.29 -10.30
N ARG A 24 9.25 -10.34 -10.63
CA ARG A 24 10.38 -10.78 -9.82
C ARG A 24 11.59 -9.89 -10.09
N ARG A 25 12.38 -9.61 -9.05
CA ARG A 25 13.64 -8.88 -9.17
C ARG A 25 14.56 -9.55 -10.19
N GLY A 26 15.11 -8.74 -11.10
CA GLY A 26 16.00 -9.21 -12.17
C GLY A 26 15.29 -9.88 -13.36
N ARG A 27 13.95 -9.89 -13.38
CA ARG A 27 13.14 -10.27 -14.54
C ARG A 27 12.55 -9.02 -15.18
N LEU A 28 12.34 -9.06 -16.48
CA LEU A 28 11.67 -7.98 -17.24
C LEU A 28 10.17 -8.23 -17.32
N GLU A 29 9.77 -9.50 -17.47
CA GLU A 29 8.38 -9.86 -17.67
C GLU A 29 7.69 -10.28 -16.36
N PRO A 30 6.49 -9.74 -16.08
CA PRO A 30 5.67 -10.21 -14.97
C PRO A 30 5.04 -11.58 -15.27
N VAL A 31 4.67 -12.29 -14.21
CA VAL A 31 3.87 -13.53 -14.27
C VAL A 31 2.61 -13.37 -13.45
N LYS A 32 1.54 -14.11 -13.81
CA LYS A 32 0.32 -14.13 -13.00
C LYS A 32 0.62 -14.51 -11.56
N LEU A 33 0.07 -13.76 -10.60
CA LEU A 33 0.27 -14.01 -9.18
C LEU A 33 -0.17 -15.43 -8.77
N ALA A 34 -1.21 -15.97 -9.43
CA ALA A 34 -1.69 -17.32 -9.23
C ALA A 34 -0.64 -18.41 -9.53
N HIS A 35 0.34 -18.13 -10.37
CA HIS A 35 1.44 -19.05 -10.71
C HIS A 35 2.72 -18.76 -9.90
N CYS A 36 2.67 -17.81 -8.96
CA CYS A 36 3.83 -17.41 -8.18
C CYS A 36 4.09 -18.36 -7.01
N THR A 37 5.33 -18.82 -6.89
CA THR A 37 5.80 -19.67 -5.78
C THR A 37 6.49 -18.90 -4.65
N LEU A 38 6.74 -17.59 -4.80
CA LEU A 38 7.36 -16.78 -3.73
C LEU A 38 6.41 -16.71 -2.55
N PRO A 39 6.83 -16.90 -1.29
CA PRO A 39 5.94 -16.74 -0.15
C PRO A 39 5.57 -15.25 0.06
N PRO A 40 4.38 -14.92 0.63
CA PRO A 40 3.90 -13.55 0.79
C PRO A 40 4.89 -12.59 1.48
N GLU A 41 5.68 -13.07 2.43
CA GLU A 41 6.63 -12.28 3.23
C GLU A 41 7.81 -11.75 2.39
N ARG A 42 8.06 -12.38 1.24
CA ARG A 42 9.12 -11.99 0.30
C ARG A 42 8.62 -11.10 -0.83
N ARG A 43 7.33 -10.73 -0.80
CA ARG A 43 6.67 -9.90 -1.82
C ARG A 43 6.44 -8.51 -1.28
N PHE A 44 6.64 -7.52 -2.13
CA PHE A 44 6.07 -6.18 -1.95
C PHE A 44 4.75 -6.12 -2.71
N VAL A 45 3.72 -5.49 -2.17
CA VAL A 45 2.43 -5.31 -2.88
C VAL A 45 2.19 -3.84 -3.10
N PHE A 46 1.93 -3.48 -4.35
CA PHE A 46 1.58 -2.13 -4.76
C PHE A 46 0.10 -2.10 -5.18
N TYR A 47 -0.65 -1.19 -4.57
CA TYR A 47 -2.02 -0.89 -4.94
C TYR A 47 -2.06 0.48 -5.60
N ASP A 48 -2.59 0.55 -6.81
CA ASP A 48 -2.96 1.81 -7.43
C ASP A 48 -4.42 2.17 -7.09
N GLN A 49 -4.82 3.41 -7.38
CA GLN A 49 -6.17 3.91 -7.08
C GLN A 49 -7.25 3.34 -8.02
N VAL A 50 -6.90 3.07 -9.29
CA VAL A 50 -7.86 2.65 -10.33
C VAL A 50 -8.38 1.24 -10.05
N HIS A 51 -7.53 0.37 -9.52
CA HIS A 51 -7.80 -1.03 -9.20
C HIS A 51 -8.09 -1.25 -7.70
N THR A 52 -8.61 -0.21 -7.02
CA THR A 52 -8.97 -0.26 -5.59
C THR A 52 -10.24 -1.04 -5.28
N THR A 53 -10.84 -1.77 -6.22
CA THR A 53 -12.03 -2.62 -5.98
C THR A 53 -11.80 -4.03 -6.53
N GLY A 54 -12.38 -5.06 -5.89
CA GLY A 54 -12.34 -6.45 -6.39
C GLY A 54 -11.07 -7.29 -6.17
N ILE A 55 -9.91 -6.68 -5.86
CA ILE A 55 -8.63 -7.42 -5.79
C ILE A 55 -8.33 -8.03 -4.40
N ASP A 56 -8.55 -9.35 -4.29
CA ASP A 56 -8.20 -10.24 -3.18
C ASP A 56 -6.67 -10.50 -3.00
N ILE A 57 -5.89 -9.74 -2.22
CA ILE A 57 -4.47 -10.11 -1.95
C ILE A 57 -4.25 -10.29 -0.45
N ARG A 58 -3.90 -11.51 -0.05
CA ARG A 58 -3.62 -11.86 1.35
C ARG A 58 -2.26 -11.34 1.79
N HIS A 59 -2.23 -10.70 2.95
CA HIS A 59 -1.02 -10.19 3.61
C HIS A 59 -0.70 -10.96 4.88
N PRO A 60 0.59 -11.08 5.26
CA PRO A 60 0.99 -11.57 6.58
C PRO A 60 0.34 -10.79 7.74
N LEU A 61 0.17 -11.43 8.90
CA LEU A 61 -0.46 -10.80 10.08
C LEU A 61 0.30 -9.58 10.60
N ASN A 62 1.62 -9.54 10.41
CA ASN A 62 2.49 -8.45 10.85
C ASN A 62 2.81 -7.45 9.73
N ALA A 63 2.08 -7.52 8.60
CA ALA A 63 2.34 -6.68 7.44
C ALA A 63 2.18 -5.19 7.77
N ARG A 64 3.02 -4.37 7.15
CA ARG A 64 3.00 -2.92 7.28
C ARG A 64 2.78 -2.32 5.90
N ALA A 65 1.88 -1.35 5.81
CA ALA A 65 1.63 -0.63 4.57
C ALA A 65 1.84 0.88 4.78
N ALA A 66 2.31 1.52 3.71
CA ALA A 66 2.32 2.96 3.59
C ALA A 66 1.13 3.38 2.74
N LEU A 67 0.35 4.33 3.22
CA LEU A 67 -0.82 4.86 2.51
C LEU A 67 -0.61 6.36 2.30
N THR A 68 -0.65 6.81 1.05
CA THR A 68 -0.49 8.23 0.71
C THR A 68 -1.80 8.98 0.88
N LEU A 69 -1.77 10.12 1.54
CA LEU A 69 -2.91 11.04 1.67
C LEU A 69 -2.61 12.35 0.93
N GLY A 70 -3.47 12.71 0.00
CA GLY A 70 -3.40 13.96 -0.78
C GLY A 70 -4.54 14.92 -0.42
N LYS A 71 -4.48 16.13 -0.97
CA LYS A 71 -5.48 17.19 -0.73
C LYS A 71 -6.89 16.81 -1.20
N ASP A 72 -7.00 16.00 -2.25
CA ASP A 72 -8.27 15.59 -2.87
C ASP A 72 -8.68 14.16 -2.47
N THR A 73 -7.98 13.55 -1.51
CA THR A 73 -8.32 12.22 -1.03
C THR A 73 -9.54 12.29 -0.13
N THR A 74 -10.64 11.66 -0.55
CA THR A 74 -11.84 11.58 0.30
C THR A 74 -11.65 10.54 1.41
N PHE A 75 -12.47 10.59 2.46
CA PHE A 75 -12.49 9.54 3.48
C PHE A 75 -12.76 8.16 2.87
N ARG A 76 -13.60 8.09 1.83
CA ARG A 76 -13.89 6.85 1.10
C ARG A 76 -12.61 6.29 0.47
N ASP A 77 -11.84 7.10 -0.24
CA ASP A 77 -10.61 6.68 -0.91
C ASP A 77 -9.58 6.18 0.12
N TYR A 78 -9.41 6.94 1.21
CA TYR A 78 -8.56 6.56 2.34
C TYR A 78 -8.97 5.20 2.93
N ALA A 79 -10.27 5.03 3.25
CA ALA A 79 -10.79 3.82 3.85
C ALA A 79 -10.65 2.61 2.91
N GLN A 80 -10.93 2.79 1.62
CA GLN A 80 -10.80 1.72 0.63
C GLN A 80 -9.35 1.23 0.49
N GLY A 81 -8.38 2.16 0.49
CA GLY A 81 -6.95 1.81 0.53
C GLY A 81 -6.55 1.14 1.85
N ALA A 82 -6.96 1.71 2.98
CA ALA A 82 -6.63 1.21 4.31
C ALA A 82 -7.12 -0.23 4.53
N TYR A 83 -8.37 -0.53 4.13
CA TYR A 83 -8.99 -1.84 4.33
C TYR A 83 -8.47 -2.94 3.39
N ARG A 84 -7.47 -2.65 2.54
CA ARG A 84 -6.65 -3.69 1.92
C ARG A 84 -5.80 -4.42 2.94
N MET A 85 -5.43 -3.75 4.02
CA MET A 85 -4.90 -4.38 5.22
C MET A 85 -6.06 -4.94 6.05
N ARG A 86 -6.56 -6.12 5.69
CA ARG A 86 -7.72 -6.77 6.33
C ARG A 86 -7.56 -6.99 7.85
N GLY A 87 -6.32 -7.04 8.33
CA GLY A 87 -5.97 -7.16 9.74
C GLY A 87 -5.53 -5.84 10.39
N VAL A 88 -5.87 -4.67 9.84
CA VAL A 88 -5.52 -3.37 10.45
C VAL A 88 -6.06 -3.29 11.88
N GLY A 89 -5.18 -2.90 12.82
CA GLY A 89 -5.51 -2.91 14.26
C GLY A 89 -5.44 -4.30 14.92
N ARG A 90 -5.17 -5.36 14.14
CA ARG A 90 -5.02 -6.76 14.59
C ARG A 90 -3.69 -7.34 14.09
N GLY A 91 -2.60 -6.63 14.36
CA GLY A 91 -1.23 -6.98 13.96
C GLY A 91 -0.74 -6.22 12.72
N GLN A 92 -1.61 -5.98 11.73
CA GLN A 92 -1.25 -5.18 10.58
C GLN A 92 -1.31 -3.68 10.91
N ARG A 93 -0.41 -2.91 10.31
CA ARG A 93 -0.26 -1.48 10.57
C ARG A 93 -0.20 -0.65 9.30
N LEU A 94 -0.73 0.56 9.40
CA LEU A 94 -0.68 1.57 8.35
C LEU A 94 0.17 2.75 8.81
N LYS A 95 1.01 3.27 7.92
CA LYS A 95 1.66 4.57 8.07
C LYS A 95 1.15 5.50 6.99
N VAL A 96 0.52 6.59 7.41
CA VAL A 96 0.03 7.61 6.48
C VAL A 96 1.21 8.49 6.05
N LEU A 97 1.37 8.65 4.74
CA LEU A 97 2.38 9.51 4.13
C LEU A 97 1.71 10.74 3.54
N LEU A 98 2.22 11.91 3.92
CA LEU A 98 1.72 13.22 3.53
C LEU A 98 2.88 14.02 2.96
N THR A 99 2.61 14.85 1.96
CA THR A 99 3.58 15.87 1.56
C THR A 99 3.61 16.99 2.61
N PRO A 100 4.71 17.77 2.70
CA PRO A 100 4.81 18.89 3.63
C PRO A 100 3.64 19.89 3.50
N GLU A 101 3.17 20.14 2.28
CA GLU A 101 2.07 21.07 1.99
C GLU A 101 0.73 20.56 2.52
N VAL A 102 0.46 19.26 2.41
CA VAL A 102 -0.77 18.66 2.98
C VAL A 102 -0.68 18.66 4.51
N MET A 103 0.48 18.34 5.08
CA MET A 103 0.70 18.41 6.53
C MET A 103 0.51 19.84 7.07
N ALA A 104 0.96 20.86 6.35
CA ALA A 104 0.76 22.25 6.74
C ALA A 104 -0.74 22.61 6.83
N ARG A 105 -1.55 22.13 5.87
CA ARG A 105 -3.02 22.32 5.91
C ARG A 105 -3.66 21.59 7.10
N VAL A 106 -3.28 20.33 7.32
CA VAL A 106 -3.79 19.55 8.47
C VAL A 106 -3.50 20.29 9.78
N ARG A 107 -2.30 20.84 9.97
CA ARG A 107 -1.93 21.58 11.18
C ARG A 107 -2.66 22.92 11.33
N ALA A 108 -3.07 23.54 10.23
CA ALA A 108 -3.84 24.78 10.27
C ALA A 108 -5.28 24.56 10.71
N GLU A 109 -5.86 23.39 10.39
CA GLU A 109 -7.28 23.09 10.63
C GLU A 109 -7.51 22.17 11.84
N VAL A 110 -6.54 21.32 12.19
CA VAL A 110 -6.65 20.36 13.30
C VAL A 110 -5.95 20.90 14.55
N PRO A 111 -6.66 21.06 15.68
CA PRO A 111 -6.06 21.44 16.95
C PRO A 111 -4.92 20.48 17.36
N LEU A 112 -3.80 21.03 17.83
CA LEU A 112 -2.58 20.30 18.20
C LEU A 112 -2.81 19.17 19.22
N SER A 113 -3.90 19.22 20.00
CA SER A 113 -4.31 18.18 20.94
C SER A 113 -4.58 16.81 20.28
N CYS A 114 -4.81 16.77 18.96
CA CYS A 114 -5.13 15.54 18.23
C CYS A 114 -3.93 14.92 17.50
N VAL A 115 -2.76 15.58 17.47
CA VAL A 115 -1.62 15.18 16.61
C VAL A 115 -0.48 14.52 17.41
N ALA A 116 -0.48 14.67 18.74
CA ALA A 116 0.53 14.08 19.62
C ALA A 116 0.10 12.67 20.06
N GLY A 117 0.34 11.66 19.22
CA GLY A 117 0.05 10.28 19.56
C GLY A 117 0.23 9.32 18.40
N ALA A 118 1.45 9.18 17.89
CA ALA A 118 1.84 8.09 16.99
C ALA A 118 3.35 7.83 17.09
#